data_AF-A0A8C0L779-F1
#
_entry.id   AF-A0A8C0L779-F1
#
_cell.length_a   1.000
_cell.length_b   1.000
_cell.length_c   1.000
_cell.angle_alpha   90.00
_cell.angle_beta   90.00
_cell.angle_gamma   90.00
#
_symmetry.space_group_name_H-M   'P 1'
#
loop_
_entity.id
_entity.type
_entity.pdbx_description
1 polymer ?
#
loop_
_entity_poly.entity_id
_entity_poly.type
_entity_poly.pdbx_seq_one_letter_code
_entity_poly.pdbx_strand_id
1 'polypeptide(L)'
;MAPCASCFLLVVMFSASCKAITSSDQMCTEKEANKTYNCENLGLTEVPDTLPNTTEFLEFGFNFLPTVENTTFSRLIDLIFLDLTRYVSEFLVCG
;
A
#
# COMPACT_ATOMS: atom_id res chain seq x y z
N MET A 1 -58.96 -7.97 -2.36
CA MET A 1 -58.02 -7.65 -3.44
C MET A 1 -56.79 -6.97 -2.85
N ALA A 2 -55.62 -7.33 -3.41
CA ALA A 2 -54.29 -6.72 -3.30
C ALA A 2 -53.53 -6.77 -1.95
N PRO A 3 -52.28 -7.28 -1.93
CA PRO A 3 -51.44 -7.47 -0.75
C PRO A 3 -50.55 -6.26 -0.50
N CYS A 4 -50.49 -5.75 0.73
CA CYS A 4 -49.46 -4.78 1.10
C CYS A 4 -48.27 -5.51 1.71
N ALA A 5 -47.51 -6.17 0.84
CA ALA A 5 -46.19 -6.74 1.09
C ALA A 5 -45.15 -5.63 1.37
N SER A 6 -45.45 -4.74 2.33
CA SER A 6 -44.69 -3.51 2.58
C SER A 6 -43.77 -3.60 3.79
N CYS A 7 -43.82 -4.67 4.58
CA CYS A 7 -43.06 -4.79 5.83
C CYS A 7 -41.76 -5.61 5.72
N PHE A 8 -41.42 -6.16 4.55
CA PHE A 8 -40.27 -7.06 4.41
C PHE A 8 -39.07 -6.51 3.64
N LEU A 9 -39.07 -5.23 3.23
CA LEU A 9 -38.01 -4.68 2.37
C LEU A 9 -37.04 -3.70 3.04
N LEU A 10 -37.05 -3.57 4.37
CA LEU A 10 -36.07 -2.75 5.10
C LEU A 10 -34.85 -3.54 5.61
N VAL A 11 -34.55 -4.69 5.00
CA VAL A 11 -33.31 -5.45 5.26
C VAL A 11 -32.59 -5.63 3.93
N VAL A 12 -32.31 -4.53 3.24
CA VAL A 12 -31.58 -4.55 1.99
C VAL A 12 -30.47 -3.51 2.06
N MET A 13 -29.29 -4.02 2.43
CA MET A 13 -27.97 -3.58 1.95
C MET A 13 -27.41 -2.30 2.59
N PHE A 14 -26.91 -2.42 3.83
CA PHE A 14 -25.68 -1.68 4.18
C PHE A 14 -24.52 -2.39 3.48
N SER A 15 -24.36 -2.11 2.19
CA SER A 15 -23.23 -2.56 1.41
C SER A 15 -21.96 -2.03 2.06
N ALA A 16 -21.18 -2.94 2.66
CA ALA A 16 -19.81 -2.68 3.07
C ALA A 16 -19.06 -2.15 1.85
N SER A 17 -18.91 -0.82 1.80
CA SER A 17 -18.14 -0.17 0.76
C SER A 17 -16.68 -0.36 1.13
N CYS A 18 -16.11 -1.51 0.77
CA CYS A 18 -14.67 -1.56 0.55
C CYS A 18 -14.41 -0.69 -0.67
N LYS A 19 -14.21 0.61 -0.44
CA LYS A 19 -13.49 1.44 -1.40
C LYS A 19 -12.12 0.79 -1.52
N ALA A 20 -11.92 0.01 -2.57
CA ALA A 20 -10.60 -0.11 -3.15
C ALA A 20 -10.21 1.32 -3.49
N ILE A 21 -9.26 1.87 -2.74
CA ILE A 21 -8.61 3.12 -3.12
C ILE A 21 -7.95 2.77 -4.45
N THR A 22 -8.59 3.16 -5.54
CA THR A 22 -8.01 3.08 -6.87
C THR A 22 -6.80 3.98 -6.82
N SER A 23 -5.63 3.35 -6.75
CA SER A 23 -4.35 4.04 -6.75
C SER A 23 -4.19 4.75 -8.09
N SER A 24 -4.59 6.02 -8.12
CA SER A 24 -4.34 6.89 -9.25
C SER A 24 -2.90 7.34 -9.12
N ASP A 25 -2.07 6.92 -10.06
CA ASP A 25 -0.65 7.30 -10.18
C ASP A 25 0.17 6.97 -8.92
N GLN A 26 0.39 5.67 -8.71
CA GLN A 26 1.09 5.13 -7.55
C GLN A 26 2.60 5.41 -7.61
N MET A 27 2.97 6.68 -7.47
CA MET A 27 4.34 7.16 -7.48
C MET A 27 4.76 7.53 -6.06
N CYS A 28 6.02 7.27 -5.70
CA CYS A 28 6.55 7.70 -4.42
C CYS A 28 6.51 9.23 -4.29
N THR A 29 6.15 9.72 -3.11
CA THR A 29 6.18 11.15 -2.80
C THR A 29 7.59 11.57 -2.41
N GLU A 30 8.11 12.58 -3.09
CA GLU A 30 9.38 13.21 -2.73
C GLU A 30 9.17 14.15 -1.53
N LYS A 31 9.84 13.86 -0.41
CA LYS A 31 9.82 14.72 0.80
C LYS A 31 10.99 15.70 0.80
N GLU A 32 12.12 15.29 0.25
CA GLU A 32 13.30 16.14 0.05
C GLU A 32 13.91 15.81 -1.31
N ALA A 33 14.19 16.86 -2.08
CA ALA A 33 14.64 16.76 -3.45
C ALA A 33 15.82 15.79 -3.61
N ASN A 34 15.64 14.73 -4.39
CA ASN A 34 16.65 13.70 -4.69
C ASN A 34 17.24 12.96 -3.49
N LYS A 35 16.61 13.05 -2.30
CA LYS A 35 17.20 12.52 -1.06
C LYS A 35 16.24 11.67 -0.25
N THR A 36 15.00 12.14 -0.06
CA THR A 36 14.03 11.49 0.84
C THR A 36 12.75 11.19 0.09
N TYR A 37 12.36 9.92 0.06
CA TYR A 37 11.20 9.42 -0.65
C TYR A 37 10.30 8.60 0.27
N ASN A 38 9.00 8.87 0.20
CA ASN A 38 7.96 8.08 0.85
C ASN A 38 7.16 7.29 -0.20
N CYS A 39 7.23 5.98 -0.08
CA CYS A 39 6.55 5.01 -0.91
C CYS A 39 5.55 4.18 -0.09
N GLU A 40 5.12 4.63 1.09
CA GLU A 40 4.30 3.82 1.99
C GLU A 40 2.90 3.56 1.45
N ASN A 41 2.33 2.40 1.79
CA ASN A 41 0.96 2.01 1.44
C ASN A 41 0.66 2.04 -0.07
N LEU A 42 1.71 1.94 -0.89
CA LEU A 42 1.61 1.89 -2.34
C LEU A 42 1.47 0.45 -2.87
N GLY A 43 1.35 -0.56 -2.01
CA GLY A 43 1.18 -1.95 -2.43
C GLY A 43 2.25 -2.44 -3.42
N LEU A 44 3.43 -1.81 -3.42
CA LEU A 44 4.49 -2.05 -4.38
C LEU A 44 5.07 -3.44 -4.14
N THR A 45 5.33 -4.16 -5.23
CA THR A 45 5.96 -5.48 -5.20
C THR A 45 7.47 -5.45 -5.39
N GLU A 46 7.98 -4.31 -5.84
CA GLU A 46 9.38 -4.06 -6.13
C GLU A 46 9.71 -2.57 -5.93
N VAL A 47 11.00 -2.27 -5.82
CA VAL A 47 11.48 -0.89 -5.66
C VAL A 47 11.41 -0.18 -7.02
N PRO A 48 10.75 0.99 -7.14
CA PRO A 48 10.61 1.67 -8.42
C PRO A 48 11.94 2.07 -9.06
N ASP A 49 12.04 1.87 -10.38
CA ASP A 49 13.19 2.32 -11.18
C ASP A 49 13.28 3.84 -11.32
N THR A 50 12.18 4.54 -11.01
CA THR A 50 12.12 6.01 -11.04
C THR A 50 12.84 6.67 -9.88
N LEU A 51 13.16 5.93 -8.81
CA LEU A 51 13.90 6.48 -7.67
C LEU A 51 15.35 6.78 -8.06
N PRO A 52 15.87 7.98 -7.77
CA PRO A 52 17.24 8.33 -8.09
C PRO A 52 18.21 7.57 -7.19
N ASN A 53 19.39 7.27 -7.73
CA ASN A 53 20.43 6.52 -7.04
C ASN A 53 21.00 7.25 -5.81
N THR A 54 20.80 8.57 -5.75
CA THR A 54 21.20 9.47 -4.64
C THR A 54 20.23 9.44 -3.45
N THR A 55 19.20 8.59 -3.49
CA THR A 55 18.23 8.47 -2.40
C THR A 55 18.94 7.99 -1.13
N GLU A 56 18.87 8.79 -0.07
CA GLU A 56 19.45 8.47 1.24
C GLU A 56 18.39 7.89 2.19
N PHE A 57 17.14 8.36 2.11
CA PHE A 57 16.08 7.98 3.03
C PHE A 57 14.87 7.44 2.25
N LEU A 58 14.53 6.17 2.48
CA LEU A 58 13.41 5.51 1.82
C LEU A 58 12.42 4.93 2.82
N GLU A 59 11.22 5.49 2.86
CA GLU A 59 10.08 4.98 3.63
C GLU A 59 9.27 4.03 2.72
N PHE A 60 9.51 2.73 2.81
CA PHE A 60 8.88 1.69 1.96
C PHE A 60 7.91 0.79 2.74
N GLY A 61 7.43 1.27 3.89
CA GLY A 61 6.51 0.56 4.76
C GLY A 61 5.20 0.16 4.08
N PHE A 62 4.55 -0.86 4.60
CA PHE A 62 3.23 -1.33 4.15
C PHE A 62 3.16 -1.75 2.66
N ASN A 63 4.29 -1.99 2.00
CA ASN A 63 4.39 -2.56 0.66
C ASN A 63 4.63 -4.07 0.69
N PHE A 64 4.34 -4.78 -0.41
CA PHE A 64 4.45 -6.23 -0.48
C PHE A 64 5.73 -6.66 -1.18
N LEU A 65 6.85 -6.70 -0.47
CA LEU A 65 8.09 -7.33 -0.97
C LEU A 65 8.10 -8.83 -0.62
N PRO A 66 7.73 -9.75 -1.54
CA PRO A 66 7.71 -11.18 -1.24
C PRO A 66 9.11 -11.76 -1.02
N THR A 67 10.12 -11.14 -1.63
CA THR A 67 11.51 -11.56 -1.53
C THR A 67 12.39 -10.33 -1.56
N VAL A 68 13.35 -10.27 -0.63
CA VAL A 68 14.38 -9.24 -0.60
C VAL A 68 15.69 -9.91 -0.94
N GLU A 69 16.20 -9.62 -2.13
CA GLU A 69 17.48 -10.11 -2.61
C GLU A 69 18.53 -9.00 -2.52
N ASN A 70 19.79 -9.40 -2.62
CA ASN A 70 20.95 -8.51 -2.70
C ASN A 70 20.90 -7.56 -3.92
N THR A 71 20.11 -7.90 -4.94
CA THR A 71 19.86 -7.05 -6.12
C THR A 71 18.78 -6.00 -5.89
N THR A 72 17.86 -6.20 -4.94
CA THR A 72 16.64 -5.38 -4.76
C THR A 72 16.94 -3.90 -4.49
N PHE A 73 17.96 -3.61 -3.67
CA PHE A 73 18.35 -2.24 -3.33
C PHE A 73 19.71 -1.85 -3.92
N SER A 74 20.31 -2.69 -4.77
CA SER A 74 21.68 -2.51 -5.29
C SER A 74 21.87 -1.22 -6.09
N ARG A 75 20.79 -0.66 -6.63
CA ARG A 75 20.77 0.60 -7.40
C ARG A 75 20.86 1.85 -6.51
N LEU A 76 20.37 1.77 -5.27
CA LEU A 76 20.32 2.86 -4.31
C LEU A 76 21.61 2.83 -3.47
N ILE A 77 22.70 3.29 -4.09
CA ILE A 77 24.05 3.19 -3.53
C ILE A 77 24.26 4.09 -2.31
N ASP A 78 23.52 5.20 -2.23
CA ASP A 78 23.66 6.22 -1.18
C ASP A 78 22.63 6.02 -0.04
N LEU A 79 21.93 4.88 -0.01
CA LEU A 79 20.88 4.61 0.97
C LEU A 79 21.45 4.54 2.40
N ILE A 80 20.99 5.45 3.26
CA ILE A 80 21.38 5.54 4.67
C ILE A 80 20.29 4.95 5.57
N PHE A 81 19.02 5.13 5.19
CA PHE A 81 17.87 4.67 5.97
C PHE A 81 16.83 3.99 5.08
N LEU A 82 16.37 2.82 5.51
CA LEU A 82 15.36 2.02 4.84
C LEU A 82 14.32 1.54 5.85
N ASP A 83 13.06 1.94 5.64
CA ASP A 83 11.93 1.43 6.40
C ASP A 83 11.14 0.41 5.57
N LEU A 84 11.11 -0.85 6.03
CA LEU A 84 10.31 -1.94 5.46
C LEU A 84 9.16 -2.36 6.39
N THR A 85 8.79 -1.51 7.35
CA THR A 85 7.81 -1.84 8.40
C THR A 85 6.52 -2.32 7.78
N ARG A 86 6.11 -3.51 8.21
CA ARG A 86 4.87 -4.15 7.82
C ARG A 86 4.15 -4.56 9.08
N TYR A 87 3.00 -3.94 9.32
CA TYR A 87 2.09 -4.43 10.35
C TYR A 87 1.38 -5.66 9.80
N VAL A 88 1.93 -6.84 10.08
CA VAL A 88 1.16 -8.09 10.00
C VAL A 88 0.33 -8.11 11.27
N SER A 89 -0.90 -7.56 11.22
CA SER A 89 -1.86 -7.87 12.27
C SER A 89 -2.18 -9.34 12.14
N GLU A 90 -1.56 -10.18 12.96
CA GLU A 90 -1.84 -11.61 13.11
C GLU A 90 -3.21 -11.84 13.78
N PHE A 91 -4.24 -11.11 13.33
CA PHE A 91 -5.63 -11.21 13.77
C PHE A 91 -6.57 -11.59 12.62
N LEU A 92 -6.05 -12.38 11.69
CA LEU A 92 -6.82 -13.28 10.85
C LEU A 92 -6.21 -14.69 11.00
N VAL A 93 -6.34 -15.25 12.20
CA VAL A 93 -6.70 -16.66 12.26
C VAL A 93 -8.05 -16.72 11.54
N CYS A 94 -8.05 -17.25 10.32
CA CYS A 94 -9.25 -17.57 9.56
C CYS A 94 -10.28 -18.29 10.46
N GLY A 95 -11.56 -18.01 10.22
CA GLY A 95 -12.68 -18.50 11.03
C GLY A 95 -12.88 -20.00 11.09
#